data_AF-A0A7Y5QHY4-F1
#
_entry.id   AF-A0A7Y5QHY4-F1
#
_cell.length_a   1.000
_cell.length_b   1.000
_cell.length_c   1.000
_cell.angle_alpha   90.00
_cell.angle_beta   90.00
_cell.angle_gamma   90.00
#
_symmetry.space_group_name_H-M   'P 1'
#
loop_
_entity.id
_entity.type
_entity.pdbx_description
1 polymer ?
#
loop_
_entity_poly.entity_id
_entity_poly.type
_entity_poly.pdbx_seq_one_letter_code
_entity_poly.pdbx_strand_id
1 'polypeptide(L)'
;MAGIHPAQRAALIVPVRGQFFNDLAGEGALGMLLLAQMGGAPNELHAIIETAQYDAAANGLRPTGGYAVRALGVVDHRVQLGMFEKAALYENADHPLLLHFNTPRVAVHFDGKPKDVNELVLDISQAYISVFLNWRHLVDHPDDINRTVPLIDLLNRGYGLLGTMPKPLAERMARVLAHHGMAASLSEDVSFATTDDHGRSRLAKLLLLDDAYFIAFEFSFEPMGRQG
;
A
#
# COMPACT_ATOMS: atom_id res chain seq x y z
N MET A 1 -33.17 39.10 21.72
CA MET A 1 -32.02 38.74 20.87
C MET A 1 -31.06 37.91 21.71
N ALA A 2 -31.16 36.59 21.66
CA ALA A 2 -30.28 35.69 22.40
C ALA A 2 -29.00 35.48 21.60
N GLY A 3 -27.88 36.02 22.08
CA GLY A 3 -26.56 35.81 21.49
C GLY A 3 -26.11 34.38 21.72
N ILE A 4 -25.79 33.66 20.64
CA ILE A 4 -25.18 32.34 20.71
C ILE A 4 -23.74 32.51 21.22
N HIS A 5 -23.44 31.82 22.32
CA HIS A 5 -22.16 31.86 23.02
C HIS A 5 -21.03 31.32 22.12
N PRO A 6 -19.86 31.98 22.00
CA PRO A 6 -18.74 31.53 21.16
C PRO A 6 -18.23 30.11 21.49
N ALA A 7 -18.46 29.66 22.73
CA ALA A 7 -18.10 28.31 23.19
C ALA A 7 -18.97 27.18 22.58
N GLN A 8 -20.11 27.49 21.94
CA GLN A 8 -20.95 26.49 21.25
C GLN A 8 -20.57 26.33 19.76
N ARG A 9 -19.65 27.14 19.23
CA ARG A 9 -19.08 26.96 17.87
C ARG A 9 -17.91 25.99 17.82
N ALA A 10 -17.43 25.49 18.96
CA ALA A 10 -16.46 24.40 19.04
C ALA A 10 -17.15 23.02 18.95
N ALA A 11 -18.25 22.91 18.21
CA ALA A 11 -18.75 21.62 17.75
C ALA A 11 -17.63 21.01 16.90
N LEU A 12 -17.11 19.87 17.36
CA LEU A 12 -15.97 19.11 16.83
C LEU A 12 -15.59 19.52 15.39
N ILE A 13 -14.50 20.27 15.24
CA ILE A 13 -13.85 20.41 13.93
C ILE A 13 -13.31 19.02 13.62
N VAL A 14 -14.09 18.24 12.89
CA VAL A 14 -13.59 17.01 12.27
C VAL A 14 -12.53 17.47 11.27
N PRO A 15 -11.27 17.01 11.40
CA PRO A 15 -10.25 17.31 10.40
C PRO A 15 -10.77 16.93 9.00
N VAL A 16 -10.43 17.69 7.96
CA VAL A 16 -10.92 17.45 6.58
C VAL A 16 -10.74 15.98 6.16
N ARG A 17 -9.61 15.39 6.54
CA ARG A 17 -9.34 13.94 6.41
C ARG A 17 -10.46 13.08 7.01
N GLY A 18 -10.87 13.38 8.24
CA GLY A 18 -11.98 12.67 8.90
C GLY A 18 -13.31 12.89 8.21
N GLN A 19 -13.56 14.09 7.66
CA GLN A 19 -14.77 14.35 6.89
C GLN A 19 -14.83 13.48 5.62
N PHE A 20 -13.72 13.40 4.88
CA PHE A 20 -13.61 12.53 3.70
C PHE A 20 -14.00 11.08 4.00
N PHE A 21 -13.45 10.49 5.07
CA PHE A 21 -13.78 9.11 5.44
C PHE A 21 -15.21 8.97 5.98
N ASN A 22 -15.72 9.99 6.68
CA ASN A 22 -17.11 9.98 7.17
C ASN A 22 -18.12 10.03 6.03
N ASP A 23 -17.85 10.79 4.97
CA ASP A 23 -18.71 10.87 3.78
C ASP A 23 -18.83 9.52 3.06
N LEU A 24 -17.83 8.65 3.18
CA LEU A 24 -17.77 7.32 2.58
C LEU A 24 -18.23 6.19 3.52
N ALA A 25 -18.56 6.50 4.78
CA ALA A 25 -18.95 5.49 5.76
C ALA A 25 -20.43 5.06 5.66
N GLY A 26 -21.25 5.80 4.92
CA GLY A 26 -22.69 5.55 4.78
C GLY A 26 -23.02 4.43 3.79
N GLU A 27 -24.15 3.76 4.00
CA GLU A 27 -24.70 2.83 3.02
C GLU A 27 -25.08 3.57 1.73
N GLY A 28 -24.63 3.07 0.58
CA GLY A 28 -24.82 3.72 -0.71
C GLY A 28 -23.96 4.97 -0.93
N ALA A 29 -22.95 5.22 -0.08
CA ALA A 29 -21.92 6.21 -0.33
C ALA A 29 -20.92 5.69 -1.37
N LEU A 30 -20.50 6.59 -2.28
CA LEU A 30 -19.54 6.31 -3.33
C LEU A 30 -18.52 7.44 -3.39
N GLY A 31 -17.28 7.08 -3.68
CA GLY A 31 -16.25 8.02 -4.09
C GLY A 31 -16.03 7.97 -5.59
N MET A 32 -15.55 9.07 -6.15
CA MET A 32 -15.17 9.17 -7.56
C MET A 32 -13.78 9.80 -7.63
N LEU A 33 -12.77 9.04 -8.06
CA LEU A 33 -11.47 9.57 -8.39
C LEU A 33 -11.53 10.17 -9.80
N LEU A 34 -11.61 11.50 -9.86
CA LEU A 34 -11.79 12.24 -11.11
C LEU A 34 -10.47 12.52 -11.82
N LEU A 35 -9.42 12.76 -11.04
CA LEU A 35 -8.10 13.10 -11.54
C LEU A 35 -7.05 12.56 -10.60
N ALA A 36 -5.95 12.08 -11.16
CA ALA A 36 -4.67 11.94 -10.46
C ALA A 36 -3.57 12.44 -11.39
N GLN A 37 -2.74 13.37 -10.91
CA GLN A 37 -1.64 13.95 -11.69
C GLN A 37 -0.40 14.14 -10.82
N MET A 38 0.76 14.18 -11.45
CA MET A 38 1.99 14.60 -10.78
C MET A 38 1.89 16.06 -10.35
N GLY A 39 2.36 16.35 -9.14
CA GLY A 39 2.39 17.69 -8.57
C GLY A 39 3.57 18.52 -9.05
N GLY A 40 4.02 19.46 -8.21
CA GLY A 40 5.16 20.33 -8.52
C GLY A 40 6.52 19.62 -8.42
N ALA A 41 6.55 18.44 -7.81
CA ALA A 41 7.72 17.59 -7.67
C ALA A 41 7.47 16.17 -8.23
N PRO A 42 8.51 15.45 -8.69
CA PRO A 42 8.36 14.10 -9.25
C PRO A 42 7.79 13.06 -8.28
N ASN A 43 7.95 13.29 -6.96
CA ASN A 43 7.46 12.42 -5.89
C ASN A 43 6.20 12.98 -5.22
N GLU A 44 5.42 13.78 -5.94
CA GLU A 44 4.16 14.33 -5.46
C GLU A 44 3.03 13.93 -6.41
N LEU A 45 1.92 13.45 -5.86
CA LEU A 45 0.68 13.21 -6.61
C LEU A 45 -0.46 14.03 -6.03
N HIS A 46 -1.23 14.66 -6.91
CA HIS A 46 -2.47 15.36 -6.58
C HIS A 46 -3.65 14.58 -7.14
N ALA A 47 -4.61 14.29 -6.29
CA ALA A 47 -5.84 13.62 -6.63
C ALA A 47 -7.04 14.53 -6.38
N ILE A 48 -8.03 14.51 -7.27
CA ILE A 48 -9.33 15.14 -7.05
C ILE A 48 -10.35 14.03 -6.86
N ILE A 49 -11.01 14.05 -5.72
CA ILE A 49 -11.99 13.04 -5.32
C ILE A 49 -13.29 13.74 -4.97
N GLU A 50 -14.38 13.28 -5.57
CA GLU A 50 -15.74 13.65 -5.15
C GLU A 50 -16.37 12.49 -4.39
N THR A 51 -17.14 12.81 -3.37
CA THR A 51 -18.00 11.86 -2.66
C THR A 51 -19.45 12.13 -3.05
N ALA A 52 -20.24 11.07 -3.16
CA ALA A 52 -21.64 11.15 -3.51
C ALA A 52 -22.44 10.09 -2.75
N GLN A 53 -23.73 10.32 -2.59
CA GLN A 53 -24.66 9.35 -2.04
C GLN A 53 -25.75 9.03 -3.05
N TYR A 54 -26.11 7.75 -3.14
CA TYR A 54 -27.24 7.33 -3.96
C TYR A 54 -28.57 7.84 -3.39
N ASP A 55 -29.32 8.57 -4.22
CA ASP A 55 -30.67 9.02 -3.92
C ASP A 55 -31.68 8.23 -4.76
N ALA A 56 -32.41 7.33 -4.09
CA ALA A 56 -33.43 6.50 -4.71
C ALA A 56 -34.60 7.32 -5.28
N ALA A 57 -34.90 8.52 -4.73
CA ALA A 57 -36.00 9.35 -5.21
C ALA A 57 -35.67 10.01 -6.54
N ALA A 58 -34.40 10.38 -6.76
CA ALA A 58 -33.90 10.94 -8.02
C ALA A 58 -33.35 9.87 -8.97
N ASN A 59 -33.23 8.61 -8.50
CA ASN A 59 -32.58 7.51 -9.22
C ASN A 59 -31.18 7.89 -9.72
N GLY A 60 -30.38 8.52 -8.85
CA GLY A 60 -29.08 9.09 -9.23
C GLY A 60 -28.18 9.40 -8.04
N LEU A 61 -26.95 9.84 -8.34
CA LEU A 61 -25.95 10.21 -7.35
C LEU A 61 -26.06 11.70 -7.01
N ARG A 62 -26.12 12.02 -5.71
CA ARG A 62 -26.03 13.40 -5.22
C ARG A 62 -24.64 13.63 -4.62
N PRO A 63 -23.86 14.61 -5.11
CA PRO A 63 -22.58 14.98 -4.51
C PRO A 63 -22.76 15.38 -3.04
N THR A 64 -21.85 14.90 -2.18
CA THR A 64 -21.81 15.20 -0.75
C THR A 64 -20.57 16.01 -0.38
N GLY A 65 -19.46 15.80 -1.08
CA GLY A 65 -18.19 16.50 -0.84
C GLY A 65 -17.23 16.45 -2.02
N GLY A 66 -16.27 17.37 -2.03
CA GLY A 66 -15.17 17.41 -2.98
C GLY A 66 -13.86 17.61 -2.23
N TYR A 67 -12.83 16.88 -2.62
CA TYR A 67 -11.57 16.78 -1.88
C TYR A 67 -10.39 16.80 -2.84
N ALA A 68 -9.44 17.70 -2.57
CA ALA A 68 -8.10 17.63 -3.14
C ALA A 68 -7.20 16.86 -2.17
N VAL A 69 -6.68 15.72 -2.62
CA VAL A 69 -5.78 14.88 -1.84
C VAL A 69 -4.38 15.01 -2.40
N ARG A 70 -3.41 15.37 -1.56
CA ARG A 70 -2.00 15.41 -1.96
C ARG A 70 -1.26 14.30 -1.25
N ALA A 71 -0.55 13.48 -2.04
CA ALA A 71 0.38 12.49 -1.56
C ALA A 71 1.81 13.02 -1.75
N LEU A 72 2.55 13.13 -0.65
CA LEU A 72 3.90 13.71 -0.62
C LEU A 72 4.94 12.63 -0.36
N GLY A 73 6.00 12.63 -1.17
CA GLY A 73 7.03 11.59 -1.12
C GLY A 73 6.47 10.24 -1.58
N VAL A 74 5.76 10.24 -2.70
CA VAL A 74 5.21 9.04 -3.33
C VAL A 74 6.35 8.12 -3.73
N VAL A 75 6.25 6.87 -3.31
CA VAL A 75 7.21 5.80 -3.62
C VAL A 75 6.63 4.71 -4.52
N ASP A 76 5.30 4.58 -4.55
CA ASP A 76 4.58 3.63 -5.39
C ASP A 76 3.12 4.07 -5.53
N HIS A 77 2.48 3.72 -6.66
CA HIS A 77 1.06 4.02 -6.88
C HIS A 77 0.46 3.12 -7.97
N ARG A 78 -0.84 2.88 -7.84
CA ARG A 78 -1.69 2.31 -8.90
C ARG A 78 -2.94 3.17 -9.01
N VAL A 79 -3.07 3.91 -10.10
CA VAL A 79 -4.22 4.80 -10.32
C VAL A 79 -5.26 4.10 -11.17
N GLN A 80 -6.51 4.13 -10.70
CA GLN A 80 -7.69 3.77 -11.48
C GLN A 80 -8.73 4.88 -11.29
N LEU A 81 -8.98 5.64 -12.37
CA LEU A 81 -10.01 6.67 -12.36
C LEU A 81 -11.41 6.04 -12.35
N GLY A 82 -12.36 6.76 -11.77
CA GLY A 82 -13.76 6.31 -11.70
C GLY A 82 -14.24 6.08 -10.27
N MET A 83 -15.30 5.29 -10.15
CA MET A 83 -15.98 5.05 -8.88
C MET A 83 -15.21 4.08 -7.99
N PHE A 84 -15.28 4.32 -6.69
CA PHE A 84 -14.84 3.39 -5.66
C PHE A 84 -15.83 3.39 -4.48
N GLU A 85 -15.96 2.27 -3.80
CA GLU A 85 -16.85 2.09 -2.66
C GLU A 85 -16.13 2.32 -1.33
N LYS A 86 -14.85 1.91 -1.24
CA LYS A 86 -14.11 1.93 0.02
C LYS A 86 -12.87 2.79 -0.09
N ALA A 87 -12.66 3.62 0.92
CA ALA A 87 -11.40 4.30 1.16
C ALA A 87 -10.84 3.92 2.52
N ALA A 88 -9.54 3.68 2.60
CA ALA A 88 -8.84 3.43 3.85
C ALA A 88 -7.46 4.09 3.84
N LEU A 89 -7.05 4.66 4.98
CA LEU A 89 -5.70 5.14 5.20
C LEU A 89 -5.00 4.23 6.21
N TYR A 90 -3.91 3.60 5.80
CA TYR A 90 -3.05 2.80 6.66
C TYR A 90 -1.78 3.62 6.94
N GLU A 91 -1.59 3.99 8.21
CA GLU A 91 -0.43 4.79 8.63
C GLU A 91 0.73 3.94 9.17
N ASN A 92 0.51 2.63 9.37
CA ASN A 92 1.47 1.67 9.91
C ASN A 92 1.59 0.43 9.00
N ALA A 93 2.51 -0.49 9.33
CA ALA A 93 2.92 -1.64 8.51
C ALA A 93 1.87 -2.78 8.34
N ASP A 94 0.60 -2.55 8.64
CA ASP A 94 -0.41 -3.62 8.70
C ASP A 94 -0.98 -4.04 7.34
N HIS A 95 -0.56 -3.37 6.25
CA HIS A 95 -1.02 -3.70 4.90
C HIS A 95 0.10 -4.34 4.05
N PRO A 96 -0.17 -5.42 3.29
CA PRO A 96 0.86 -6.09 2.48
C PRO A 96 1.61 -5.17 1.50
N LEU A 97 0.92 -4.19 0.91
CA LEU A 97 1.53 -3.18 0.03
C LEU A 97 2.67 -2.38 0.70
N LEU A 98 2.63 -2.22 2.03
CA LEU A 98 3.60 -1.43 2.79
C LEU A 98 4.86 -2.22 3.17
N LEU A 99 4.88 -3.55 3.02
CA LEU A 99 5.99 -4.38 3.51
C LEU A 99 7.33 -4.00 2.87
N HIS A 100 7.35 -3.66 1.58
CA HIS A 100 8.55 -3.23 0.87
C HIS A 100 9.18 -1.95 1.40
N PHE A 101 8.40 -1.11 2.10
CA PHE A 101 8.83 0.20 2.57
C PHE A 101 8.99 0.24 4.09
N ASN A 102 8.18 -0.55 4.80
CA ASN A 102 8.06 -0.47 6.26
C ASN A 102 8.69 -1.66 6.99
N THR A 103 9.37 -2.56 6.28
CA THR A 103 10.13 -3.65 6.90
C THR A 103 11.56 -3.73 6.36
N PRO A 104 12.51 -4.25 7.15
CA PRO A 104 13.86 -4.49 6.68
C PRO A 104 13.89 -5.39 5.44
N ARG A 105 14.84 -5.12 4.54
CA ARG A 105 15.17 -6.02 3.44
C ARG A 105 16.06 -7.14 3.97
N VAL A 106 15.77 -8.38 3.55
CA VAL A 106 16.48 -9.57 4.01
C VAL A 106 16.91 -10.36 2.78
N ALA A 107 18.21 -10.64 2.68
CA ALA A 107 18.78 -11.54 1.69
C ALA A 107 18.55 -12.99 2.13
N VAL A 108 17.96 -13.79 1.24
CA VAL A 108 17.66 -15.21 1.46
C VAL A 108 18.68 -16.05 0.71
N HIS A 109 19.65 -16.59 1.42
CA HIS A 109 20.59 -17.57 0.89
C HIS A 109 20.07 -18.97 1.12
N PHE A 110 20.38 -19.90 0.22
CA PHE A 110 20.00 -21.30 0.36
C PHE A 110 21.15 -22.24 0.03
N ASP A 111 21.07 -23.44 0.59
CA ASP A 111 21.96 -24.57 0.35
C ASP A 111 21.16 -25.89 0.37
N GLY A 112 21.52 -26.84 -0.49
CA GLY A 112 20.82 -28.10 -0.71
C GLY A 112 20.04 -28.13 -2.01
N LYS A 113 19.67 -29.33 -2.47
CA LYS A 113 18.90 -29.54 -3.71
C LYS A 113 17.49 -30.02 -3.39
N PRO A 114 16.45 -29.43 -4.01
CA PRO A 114 15.10 -29.94 -3.86
C PRO A 114 14.96 -31.31 -4.53
N LYS A 115 14.01 -32.11 -4.04
CA LYS A 115 13.63 -33.36 -4.71
C LYS A 115 12.91 -33.11 -6.03
N ASP A 116 12.06 -32.09 -6.06
CA ASP A 116 11.35 -31.60 -7.25
C ASP A 116 11.46 -30.07 -7.32
N VAL A 117 12.18 -29.58 -8.33
CA VAL A 117 12.39 -28.14 -8.53
C VAL A 117 11.12 -27.43 -9.00
N ASN A 118 10.24 -28.12 -9.72
CA ASN A 118 9.02 -27.50 -10.25
C ASN A 118 8.01 -27.26 -9.13
N GLU A 119 7.88 -28.22 -8.21
CA GLU A 119 7.08 -28.09 -7.00
C GLU A 119 7.58 -26.92 -6.14
N LEU A 120 8.90 -26.81 -5.93
CA LEU A 120 9.49 -25.70 -5.20
C LEU A 120 9.20 -24.34 -5.85
N VAL A 121 9.27 -24.23 -7.18
CA VAL A 121 8.95 -22.97 -7.89
C VAL A 121 7.48 -22.58 -7.71
N LEU A 122 6.57 -23.56 -7.73
CA LEU A 122 5.16 -23.32 -7.46
C LEU A 122 4.96 -22.80 -6.03
N ASP A 123 5.59 -23.44 -5.04
CA ASP A 123 5.47 -23.05 -3.63
C ASP A 123 6.09 -21.68 -3.35
N ILE A 124 7.19 -21.31 -4.02
CA ILE A 124 7.74 -19.96 -3.97
C ILE A 124 6.71 -18.94 -4.49
N SER A 125 6.05 -19.25 -5.61
CA SER A 125 5.02 -18.37 -6.17
C SER A 125 3.81 -18.24 -5.24
N GLN A 126 3.36 -19.35 -4.65
CA GLN A 126 2.28 -19.37 -3.66
C GLN A 126 2.67 -18.63 -2.36
N ALA A 127 3.92 -18.74 -1.91
CA ALA A 127 4.41 -17.98 -0.77
C ALA A 127 4.31 -16.47 -1.02
N TYR A 128 4.66 -16.01 -2.21
CA TYR A 128 4.51 -14.61 -2.60
C TYR A 128 3.03 -14.16 -2.53
N ILE A 129 2.13 -14.93 -3.15
CA ILE A 129 0.68 -14.67 -3.13
C ILE A 129 0.14 -14.70 -1.69
N SER A 130 0.63 -15.59 -0.83
CA SER A 130 0.16 -15.67 0.56
C SER A 130 0.54 -14.46 1.40
N VAL A 131 1.66 -13.79 1.07
CA VAL A 131 2.14 -12.60 1.79
C VAL A 131 1.49 -11.34 1.24
N PHE A 132 1.37 -11.22 -0.08
CA PHE A 132 0.87 -10.01 -0.75
C PHE A 132 -0.59 -10.07 -1.20
N LEU A 133 -1.25 -11.22 -1.04
CA LEU A 133 -2.60 -11.48 -1.51
C LEU A 133 -2.73 -11.18 -3.02
N ASN A 134 -3.75 -10.42 -3.40
CA ASN A 134 -3.98 -9.95 -4.76
C ASN A 134 -3.24 -8.64 -5.10
N TRP A 135 -2.45 -8.09 -4.17
CA TRP A 135 -1.85 -6.77 -4.34
C TRP A 135 -0.55 -6.76 -5.13
N ARG A 136 0.26 -7.81 -4.98
CA ARG A 136 1.54 -7.95 -5.67
C ARG A 136 1.76 -9.40 -6.07
N HIS A 137 2.29 -9.58 -7.27
CA HIS A 137 2.75 -10.87 -7.78
C HIS A 137 4.28 -10.88 -7.89
N LEU A 138 4.84 -12.08 -7.93
CA LEU A 138 6.29 -12.32 -8.06
C LEU A 138 6.90 -11.57 -9.27
N VAL A 139 6.09 -11.36 -10.31
CA VAL A 139 6.51 -10.69 -11.55
C VAL A 139 6.61 -9.18 -11.38
N ASP A 140 5.83 -8.58 -10.48
CA ASP A 140 5.69 -7.12 -10.32
C ASP A 140 6.90 -6.50 -9.61
N HIS A 141 7.60 -7.28 -8.77
CA HIS A 141 8.82 -6.85 -8.07
C HIS A 141 10.02 -7.69 -8.51
N PRO A 142 10.66 -7.32 -9.63
CA PRO A 142 11.79 -8.07 -10.16
C PRO A 142 12.96 -8.15 -9.18
N ASP A 143 13.10 -7.17 -8.30
CA ASP A 143 14.21 -7.07 -7.35
C ASP A 143 14.09 -8.00 -6.13
N ASP A 144 12.90 -8.59 -5.91
CA ASP A 144 12.70 -9.51 -4.78
C ASP A 144 13.34 -10.88 -5.01
N ILE A 145 13.48 -11.31 -6.27
CA ILE A 145 14.09 -12.59 -6.65
C ILE A 145 15.33 -12.33 -7.47
N ASN A 146 16.37 -13.13 -7.24
CA ASN A 146 17.56 -13.12 -8.06
C ASN A 146 17.26 -13.63 -9.47
N ARG A 147 17.21 -12.70 -10.42
CA ARG A 147 16.98 -12.98 -11.85
C ARG A 147 18.25 -12.99 -12.69
N THR A 148 19.43 -12.98 -12.07
CA THR A 148 20.72 -13.06 -12.80
C THR A 148 20.87 -14.38 -13.57
N VAL A 149 20.15 -15.41 -13.12
CA VAL A 149 19.99 -16.70 -13.78
C VAL A 149 18.52 -17.13 -13.71
N PRO A 150 18.01 -17.97 -14.63
CA PRO A 150 16.67 -18.52 -14.52
C PRO A 150 16.46 -19.21 -13.17
N LEU A 151 15.29 -19.01 -12.55
CA LEU A 151 15.02 -19.50 -11.19
C LEU A 151 15.19 -21.02 -11.08
N ILE A 152 14.72 -21.78 -12.07
CA ILE A 152 14.88 -23.24 -12.09
C ILE A 152 16.37 -23.62 -12.10
N ASP A 153 17.19 -22.94 -12.90
CA ASP A 153 18.63 -23.20 -12.98
C ASP A 153 19.33 -22.84 -11.67
N LEU A 154 18.93 -21.74 -11.02
CA LEU A 154 19.43 -21.33 -9.72
C LEU A 154 19.18 -22.42 -8.66
N LEU A 155 17.93 -22.91 -8.59
CA LEU A 155 17.53 -23.92 -7.62
C LEU A 155 18.17 -25.29 -7.89
N ASN A 156 18.36 -25.65 -9.17
CA ASN A 156 19.04 -26.90 -9.56
C ASN A 156 20.54 -26.94 -9.22
N ARG A 157 21.20 -25.77 -9.15
CA ARG A 157 22.59 -25.69 -8.65
C ARG A 157 22.68 -26.13 -7.19
N GLY A 158 21.62 -25.91 -6.42
CA GLY A 158 21.51 -26.32 -5.03
C GLY A 158 22.20 -25.40 -4.03
N TYR A 159 22.60 -24.21 -4.44
CA TYR A 159 23.07 -23.16 -3.55
C TYR A 159 22.98 -21.80 -4.23
N GLY A 160 22.85 -20.73 -3.44
CA GLY A 160 22.93 -19.37 -3.96
C GLY A 160 22.07 -18.37 -3.19
N LEU A 161 21.97 -17.17 -3.74
CA LEU A 161 21.05 -16.12 -3.28
C LEU A 161 19.72 -16.28 -4.03
N LEU A 162 18.64 -16.63 -3.32
CA LEU A 162 17.29 -16.67 -3.88
C LEU A 162 16.81 -15.26 -4.24
N GLY A 163 17.13 -14.28 -3.41
CA GLY A 163 16.75 -12.89 -3.61
C GLY A 163 16.85 -12.08 -2.32
N THR A 164 16.58 -10.78 -2.43
CA THR A 164 16.54 -9.85 -1.31
C THR A 164 15.13 -9.28 -1.26
N MET A 165 14.40 -9.47 -0.17
CA MET A 165 12.95 -9.22 -0.13
C MET A 165 12.53 -8.67 1.26
N PRO A 166 11.28 -8.21 1.44
CA PRO A 166 10.82 -7.75 2.75
C PRO A 166 10.86 -8.88 3.78
N LYS A 167 11.19 -8.57 5.04
CA LYS A 167 11.39 -9.57 6.10
C LYS A 167 10.26 -10.62 6.21
N PRO A 168 8.96 -10.26 6.19
CA PRO A 168 7.90 -11.27 6.27
C PRO A 168 7.90 -12.26 5.09
N LEU A 169 8.25 -11.78 3.89
CA LEU A 169 8.40 -12.64 2.71
C LEU A 169 9.65 -13.53 2.84
N ALA A 170 10.77 -12.98 3.31
CA ALA A 170 12.02 -13.72 3.49
C ALA A 170 11.86 -14.89 4.49
N GLU A 171 11.20 -14.64 5.61
CA GLU A 171 10.87 -15.67 6.59
C GLU A 171 9.92 -16.72 6.02
N ARG A 172 8.97 -16.32 5.16
CA ARG A 172 8.10 -17.26 4.45
C ARG A 172 8.89 -18.12 3.46
N MET A 173 9.81 -17.53 2.69
CA MET A 173 10.66 -18.26 1.74
C MET A 173 11.59 -19.25 2.45
N ALA A 174 12.17 -18.87 3.60
CA ALA A 174 12.97 -19.80 4.40
C ALA A 174 12.17 -21.04 4.83
N ARG A 175 10.89 -20.86 5.22
CA ARG A 175 10.00 -21.99 5.55
C ARG A 175 9.69 -22.87 4.34
N VAL A 176 9.49 -22.28 3.15
CA VAL A 176 9.30 -23.04 1.90
C VAL A 176 10.55 -23.85 1.57
N LEU A 177 11.73 -23.24 1.59
CA LEU A 177 13.00 -23.94 1.35
C LEU A 177 13.19 -25.11 2.34
N ALA A 178 12.91 -24.89 3.63
CA ALA A 178 13.00 -25.94 4.64
C ALA A 178 12.01 -27.09 4.39
N HIS A 179 10.79 -26.79 3.93
CA HIS A 179 9.80 -27.81 3.55
C HIS A 179 10.33 -28.72 2.43
N HIS A 180 11.11 -28.15 1.50
CA HIS A 180 11.76 -28.85 0.40
C HIS A 180 13.12 -29.50 0.76
N GLY A 181 13.46 -29.54 2.05
CA GLY A 181 14.69 -30.16 2.55
C GLY A 181 15.96 -29.35 2.33
N MET A 182 15.83 -28.04 2.08
CA MET A 182 16.93 -27.13 1.85
C MET A 182 17.20 -26.29 3.10
N ALA A 183 18.46 -25.95 3.35
CA ALA A 183 18.84 -25.00 4.39
C ALA A 183 18.67 -23.56 3.86
N ALA A 184 18.23 -22.65 4.73
CA ALA A 184 18.12 -21.22 4.42
C ALA A 184 18.87 -20.39 5.46
N SER A 185 19.57 -19.35 5.00
CA SER A 185 20.24 -18.35 5.83
C SER A 185 19.71 -16.97 5.49
N LEU A 186 19.30 -16.22 6.52
CA LEU A 186 18.70 -14.90 6.40
C LEU A 186 19.70 -13.83 6.83
N SER A 187 19.97 -12.86 5.95
CA SER A 187 20.84 -11.72 6.24
C SER A 187 20.04 -10.43 6.13
N GLU A 188 19.68 -9.86 7.27
CA GLU A 188 18.91 -8.62 7.36
C GLU A 188 19.79 -7.39 7.10
N ASP A 189 19.27 -6.42 6.36
CA ASP A 189 19.90 -5.11 6.16
C ASP A 189 19.85 -4.30 7.45
N VAL A 190 21.03 -4.10 8.05
CA VAL A 190 21.22 -3.36 9.31
C VAL A 190 21.01 -1.85 9.17
N SER A 191 20.90 -1.33 7.93
CA SER A 191 20.69 0.09 7.67
C SER A 191 19.21 0.52 7.70
N PHE A 192 18.28 -0.42 7.88
CA PHE A 192 16.86 -0.10 7.99
C PHE A 192 16.59 0.75 9.23
N ALA A 193 16.09 1.97 9.00
CA ALA A 193 15.73 2.91 10.06
C ALA A 193 14.29 3.40 9.87
N THR A 194 13.50 3.33 10.93
CA THR A 194 12.12 3.82 10.95
C THR A 194 12.02 5.32 11.16
N THR A 195 13.10 5.95 11.61
CA THR A 195 13.22 7.40 11.81
C THR A 195 14.48 7.94 11.15
N ASP A 196 14.44 9.20 10.73
CA ASP A 196 15.63 9.92 10.28
C ASP A 196 16.39 10.59 11.45
N ASP A 197 17.50 11.23 11.14
CA ASP A 197 18.36 11.93 12.10
C ASP A 197 17.65 13.08 12.85
N HIS A 198 16.48 13.51 12.36
CA HIS A 198 15.65 14.56 12.95
C HIS A 198 14.42 14.00 13.68
N GLY A 199 14.31 12.68 13.84
CA GLY A 199 13.20 12.01 14.51
C GLY A 199 11.91 11.95 13.69
N ARG A 200 11.95 12.27 12.39
CA ARG A 200 10.79 12.15 11.50
C ARG A 200 10.64 10.70 11.07
N SER A 201 9.40 10.23 10.99
CA SER A 201 9.10 8.88 10.51
C SER A 201 9.55 8.72 9.05
N ARG A 202 10.19 7.58 8.77
CA ARG A 202 10.51 7.09 7.42
C ARG A 202 9.56 5.99 6.97
N LEU A 203 8.52 5.71 7.74
CA LEU A 203 7.51 4.73 7.37
C LEU A 203 6.56 5.34 6.35
N ALA A 204 6.36 4.62 5.25
CA ALA A 204 5.36 4.95 4.26
C ALA A 204 3.96 4.68 4.79
N LYS A 205 3.00 5.42 4.26
CA LYS A 205 1.57 5.32 4.50
C LYS A 205 0.89 4.91 3.19
N LEU A 206 -0.27 4.27 3.30
CA LEU A 206 -1.06 3.82 2.16
C LEU A 206 -2.43 4.47 2.21
N LEU A 207 -2.79 5.20 1.15
CA LEU A 207 -4.17 5.55 0.86
C LEU A 207 -4.70 4.55 -0.18
N LEU A 208 -5.68 3.76 0.23
CA LEU A 208 -6.36 2.75 -0.59
C LEU A 208 -7.75 3.23 -0.97
N LEU A 209 -8.11 3.14 -2.25
CA LEU A 209 -9.40 3.48 -2.85
C LEU A 209 -9.84 2.28 -3.70
N ASP A 210 -10.55 1.33 -3.10
CA ASP A 210 -10.71 -0.04 -3.62
C ASP A 210 -9.39 -0.65 -4.10
N ASP A 211 -9.21 -0.86 -5.41
CA ASP A 211 -7.99 -1.41 -6.02
C ASP A 211 -6.96 -0.34 -6.42
N ALA A 212 -7.35 0.95 -6.40
CA ALA A 212 -6.43 2.06 -6.61
C ALA A 212 -5.71 2.40 -5.30
N TYR A 213 -4.43 2.75 -5.39
CA TYR A 213 -3.67 3.11 -4.21
C TYR A 213 -2.58 4.13 -4.47
N PHE A 214 -2.20 4.80 -3.39
CA PHE A 214 -1.03 5.66 -3.30
C PHE A 214 -0.21 5.25 -2.08
N ILE A 215 1.10 5.07 -2.24
CA ILE A 215 2.04 4.85 -1.14
C ILE A 215 2.96 6.06 -1.06
N ALA A 216 2.91 6.77 0.07
CA ALA A 216 3.63 8.02 0.26
C ALA A 216 3.98 8.24 1.74
N PHE A 217 4.90 9.15 2.05
CA PHE A 217 5.26 9.43 3.45
C PHE A 217 4.23 10.31 4.16
N GLU A 218 3.50 11.14 3.41
CA GLU A 218 2.49 12.04 3.97
C GLU A 218 1.31 12.23 3.02
N PHE A 219 0.13 12.46 3.61
CA PHE A 219 -1.11 12.74 2.90
C PHE A 219 -1.77 13.99 3.49
N SER A 220 -2.16 14.94 2.64
CA SER A 220 -3.00 16.07 3.02
C SER A 220 -4.34 16.02 2.28
N PHE A 221 -5.39 16.48 2.95
CA PHE A 221 -6.75 16.54 2.43
C PHE A 221 -7.26 17.97 2.56
N GLU A 222 -7.70 18.55 1.45
CA GLU A 222 -8.23 19.91 1.38
C GLU A 222 -9.64 19.86 0.78
N PRO A 223 -10.62 20.59 1.34
CA PRO A 223 -11.95 20.63 0.77
C PRO A 223 -11.91 21.46 -0.52
N MET A 224 -12.45 20.90 -1.60
CA MET A 224 -12.80 21.68 -2.77
C MET A 224 -14.13 22.36 -2.46
N GLY A 225 -14.17 23.69 -2.55
CA GLY A 225 -15.33 24.48 -2.14
C GLY A 225 -16.65 23.94 -2.71
N ARG A 226 -17.76 24.12 -1.97
CA ARG A 226 -19.09 23.65 -2.39
C ARG A 226 -19.39 24.16 -3.81
N GLN A 227 -19.50 23.27 -4.78
CA GLN A 227 -20.21 23.58 -6.01
C GLN A 227 -21.67 23.81 -5.61
N GLY A 228 -22.09 25.07 -5.72
CA GLY A 228 -23.41 25.53 -5.30
C GLY A 228 -24.54 25.08 -6.20
#